data_AF-A0A6U9QJH0-F1
#
_entry.id   AF-A0A6U9QJH0-F1
#
_cell.length_a   1.000
_cell.length_b   1.000
_cell.length_c   1.000
_cell.angle_alpha   90.00
_cell.angle_beta   90.00
_cell.angle_gamma   90.00
#
_symmetry.space_group_name_H-M   'P 1'
#
loop_
_entity.id
_entity.type
_entity.pdbx_description
1 polymer ?
#
loop_
_entity_poly.entity_id
_entity_poly.type
_entity_poly.pdbx_seq_one_letter_code
_entity_poly.pdbx_strand_id
1 'polypeptide(L)'
;MEIAKLPWTKAKGKTPRHGNRQDVATRASGGVDMPRTSLDMVRQAATAVSEADRCGCRRQAVQFLLPINQRRSNFLSTEPIDYPCSLYDEYRSAVHVVQSTLDEVDDSRNVGTMQLEEIGTAGVEGEPAAILRTSSNTHAAMVFPVSDQLDKLRKLDADCGKETLMVVNPQWNLTKGNLVSDFGIGPWRRKAEEFLATFEPVYVLEEHRIGAPGSLDPISGDVAGRGGVVRLLKVYNAPWLLYLVQQGSGLLFLGEFQTKPTYKDMEAAIGALKSGDYPSARSELARGNYTGKDGRQELLANLTPEQIDAMDKKSLQVALQALRLPTSGKLSKLKERLLEALKER
;
A
#
# COMPACT_ATOMS: atom_id res chain seq x y z
N MET A 1 -23.70 0.99 -35.71
CA MET A 1 -22.81 0.30 -34.77
C MET A 1 -23.62 -0.07 -33.55
N GLU A 2 -23.91 -1.36 -33.43
CA GLU A 2 -24.81 -1.94 -32.43
C GLU A 2 -24.18 -1.96 -31.04
N ILE A 3 -25.00 -1.57 -30.04
CA ILE A 3 -24.69 -1.67 -28.63
C ILE A 3 -25.09 -3.07 -28.16
N ALA A 4 -24.11 -3.91 -27.86
CA ALA A 4 -24.34 -5.24 -27.31
C ALA A 4 -24.85 -5.17 -25.86
N LYS A 5 -26.10 -5.59 -25.64
CA LYS A 5 -26.72 -5.80 -24.32
C LYS A 5 -26.28 -7.15 -23.77
N LEU A 6 -25.75 -7.18 -22.54
CA LEU A 6 -25.52 -8.42 -21.78
C LEU A 6 -26.81 -8.86 -21.04
N PRO A 7 -27.19 -10.15 -21.07
CA PRO A 7 -28.44 -10.62 -20.48
C PRO A 7 -28.26 -11.02 -19.00
N TRP A 8 -29.08 -10.42 -18.13
CA TRP A 8 -29.35 -10.93 -16.79
C TRP A 8 -30.48 -11.97 -16.88
N THR A 9 -30.21 -13.22 -16.49
CA THR A 9 -31.27 -14.20 -16.21
C THR A 9 -31.24 -14.62 -14.74
N LYS A 10 -32.45 -14.69 -14.17
CA LYS A 10 -32.76 -15.03 -12.79
C LYS A 10 -32.45 -16.51 -12.51
N ALA A 11 -31.79 -16.79 -11.39
CA ALA A 11 -31.85 -18.10 -10.74
C ALA A 11 -32.23 -17.91 -9.26
N LYS A 12 -33.43 -18.40 -8.90
CA LYS A 12 -33.87 -18.62 -7.52
C LYS A 12 -33.13 -19.85 -6.99
N GLY A 13 -32.41 -19.72 -5.88
CA GLY A 13 -31.75 -20.83 -5.19
C GLY A 13 -31.48 -20.47 -3.74
N LYS A 14 -31.92 -21.33 -2.83
CA LYS A 14 -31.99 -21.15 -1.37
C LYS A 14 -30.64 -20.76 -0.74
N THR A 15 -30.65 -19.73 0.10
CA THR A 15 -29.52 -19.32 0.95
C THR A 15 -29.30 -20.31 2.10
N PRO A 16 -28.09 -20.87 2.29
CA PRO A 16 -27.68 -21.38 3.59
C PRO A 16 -27.28 -20.20 4.47
N ARG A 17 -27.85 -20.12 5.68
CA ARG A 17 -27.37 -19.24 6.75
C ARG A 17 -25.97 -19.70 7.14
N HIS A 18 -24.95 -18.93 6.77
CA HIS A 18 -23.64 -18.98 7.40
C HIS A 18 -23.42 -17.69 8.17
N GLY A 19 -23.11 -17.86 9.45
CA GLY A 19 -23.08 -16.79 10.44
C GLY A 19 -22.06 -15.73 10.10
N ASN A 20 -22.47 -14.48 10.31
CA ASN A 20 -21.58 -13.32 10.41
C ASN A 20 -20.46 -13.61 11.40
N ARG A 21 -19.27 -13.93 10.87
CA ARG A 21 -18.02 -13.73 11.60
C ARG A 21 -17.66 -12.26 11.36
N GLN A 22 -18.13 -11.39 12.24
CA GLN A 22 -17.66 -10.01 12.27
C GLN A 22 -16.17 -10.05 12.62
N ASP A 23 -15.32 -9.75 11.64
CA ASP A 23 -13.92 -9.42 11.86
C ASP A 23 -13.88 -8.20 12.78
N VAL A 24 -13.54 -8.42 14.05
CA VAL A 24 -13.27 -7.35 15.00
C VAL A 24 -11.90 -6.79 14.66
N ALA A 25 -11.83 -5.89 13.68
CA ALA A 25 -10.67 -5.05 13.46
C ALA A 25 -10.62 -4.01 14.58
N THR A 26 -9.57 -4.02 15.41
CA THR A 26 -9.32 -2.94 16.36
C THR A 26 -9.11 -1.64 15.59
N ARG A 27 -10.13 -0.77 15.62
CA ARG A 27 -10.09 0.59 15.05
C ARG A 27 -9.04 1.42 15.79
N ALA A 28 -8.35 2.30 15.06
CA ALA A 28 -7.55 3.36 15.67
C ALA A 28 -8.46 4.28 16.51
N SER A 29 -7.90 4.97 17.50
CA SER A 29 -8.65 5.81 18.46
C SER A 29 -9.42 6.94 17.77
N GLY A 30 -9.05 7.29 16.53
CA GLY A 30 -9.68 8.32 15.71
C GLY A 30 -10.67 7.84 14.64
N GLY A 31 -11.03 6.55 14.60
CA GLY A 31 -12.00 6.03 13.62
C GLY A 31 -11.52 5.99 12.15
N VAL A 32 -10.26 6.33 11.90
CA VAL A 32 -9.59 6.20 10.59
C VAL A 32 -9.05 4.78 10.45
N ASP A 33 -9.55 4.04 9.46
CA ASP A 33 -9.12 2.68 9.17
C ASP A 33 -8.09 2.65 8.04
N MET A 34 -7.15 1.70 8.11
CA MET A 34 -6.16 1.46 7.04
C MET A 34 -6.86 1.01 5.74
N PRO A 35 -6.57 1.63 4.59
CA PRO A 35 -7.12 1.22 3.31
C PRO A 35 -6.82 -0.24 2.96
N ARG A 36 -7.87 -0.98 2.59
CA ARG A 36 -7.78 -2.39 2.20
C ARG A 36 -7.81 -2.59 0.69
N THR A 37 -8.26 -1.59 -0.05
CA THR A 37 -8.27 -1.54 -1.51
C THR A 37 -7.70 -0.21 -2.01
N SER A 38 -7.33 -0.16 -3.29
CA SER A 38 -6.93 1.09 -3.95
C SER A 38 -8.07 2.12 -3.96
N LEU A 39 -9.32 1.68 -4.08
CA LEU A 39 -10.48 2.56 -4.03
C LEU A 39 -10.69 3.16 -2.63
N ASP A 40 -10.48 2.38 -1.56
CA ASP A 40 -10.51 2.92 -0.19
C ASP A 40 -9.45 4.00 -0.01
N MET A 41 -8.24 3.77 -0.54
CA MET A 41 -7.14 4.73 -0.49
C MET A 41 -7.51 6.02 -1.23
N VAL A 42 -8.07 5.92 -2.45
CA VAL A 42 -8.50 7.08 -3.24
C VAL A 42 -9.54 7.90 -2.49
N ARG A 43 -10.60 7.26 -1.97
CA ARG A 43 -11.68 7.96 -1.24
C ARG A 43 -11.20 8.59 0.06
N GLN A 44 -10.34 7.89 0.78
CA GLN A 44 -9.75 8.40 2.02
C GLN A 44 -8.84 9.60 1.74
N ALA A 45 -8.02 9.54 0.69
CA ALA A 45 -7.19 10.66 0.27
C ALA A 45 -8.01 11.86 -0.21
N ALA A 46 -9.06 11.62 -1.03
CA ALA A 46 -9.96 12.68 -1.48
C ALA A 46 -10.62 13.39 -0.29
N THR A 47 -11.12 12.63 0.70
CA THR A 47 -11.68 13.18 1.93
C THR A 47 -10.66 14.06 2.67
N ALA A 48 -9.42 13.56 2.83
CA ALA A 48 -8.34 14.29 3.50
C ALA A 48 -7.98 15.60 2.76
N VAL A 49 -7.89 15.55 1.43
CA VAL A 49 -7.60 16.70 0.55
C VAL A 49 -8.70 17.76 0.66
N SER A 50 -9.97 17.35 0.56
CA SER A 50 -11.11 18.25 0.71
C SER A 50 -11.25 18.83 2.12
N GLU A 51 -10.87 18.09 3.17
CA GLU A 51 -10.80 18.61 4.53
C GLU A 51 -9.70 19.66 4.70
N ALA A 52 -8.49 19.36 4.21
CA ALA A 52 -7.37 20.28 4.25
C ALA A 52 -7.67 21.56 3.47
N ASP A 53 -8.26 21.45 2.28
CA ASP A 53 -8.67 22.58 1.44
C ASP A 53 -9.67 23.49 2.16
N ARG A 54 -10.71 22.90 2.80
CA ARG A 54 -11.70 23.65 3.61
C ARG A 54 -11.09 24.36 4.82
N CYS A 55 -9.99 23.85 5.36
CA CYS A 55 -9.21 24.49 6.41
C CYS A 55 -8.21 25.54 5.89
N GLY A 56 -8.18 25.81 4.59
CA GLY A 56 -7.30 26.79 3.97
C GLY A 56 -5.90 26.27 3.63
N CYS A 57 -5.67 24.95 3.73
CA CYS A 57 -4.39 24.34 3.37
C CYS A 57 -4.26 24.23 1.84
N ARG A 58 -3.61 25.23 1.22
CA ARG A 58 -3.46 25.31 -0.25
C ARG A 58 -2.31 24.47 -0.81
N ARG A 59 -1.27 24.21 0.00
CA ARG A 59 -0.10 23.41 -0.42
C ARG A 59 -0.13 22.08 0.30
N GLN A 60 -0.35 21.02 -0.45
CA GLN A 60 -0.61 19.70 0.12
C GLN A 60 0.40 18.69 -0.43
N ALA A 61 1.05 17.94 0.45
CA ALA A 61 1.85 16.77 0.09
C ALA A 61 1.00 15.51 0.22
N VAL A 62 0.94 14.73 -0.85
CA VAL A 62 0.23 13.45 -0.90
C VAL A 62 1.18 12.33 -1.35
N GLN A 63 1.13 11.21 -0.63
CA GLN A 63 1.92 10.03 -0.95
C GLN A 63 0.99 8.82 -0.99
N PHE A 64 0.85 8.23 -2.16
CA PHE A 64 0.09 7.01 -2.37
C PHE A 64 0.98 5.77 -2.31
N LEU A 65 0.44 4.69 -1.75
CA LEU A 65 0.93 3.35 -1.98
C LEU A 65 0.37 2.86 -3.31
N LEU A 66 1.18 2.88 -4.36
CA LEU A 66 0.69 2.65 -5.71
C LEU A 66 0.21 1.20 -5.90
N PRO A 67 -0.95 0.99 -6.55
CA PRO A 67 -1.46 -0.34 -6.90
C PRO A 67 -0.75 -0.86 -8.15
N ILE A 68 0.53 -1.18 -8.02
CA ILE A 68 1.34 -1.82 -9.05
C ILE A 68 1.47 -3.32 -8.78
N ASN A 69 1.95 -4.10 -9.75
CA ASN A 69 2.29 -5.51 -9.58
C ASN A 69 1.19 -6.34 -8.87
N GLN A 70 1.49 -7.02 -7.76
CA GLN A 70 0.54 -7.83 -7.00
C GLN A 70 -0.52 -6.97 -6.30
N ARG A 71 -0.16 -5.74 -5.90
CA ARG A 71 -1.10 -4.79 -5.29
C ARG A 71 -2.24 -4.37 -6.20
N ARG A 72 -2.11 -4.55 -7.53
CA ARG A 72 -3.23 -4.40 -8.48
C ARG A 72 -4.40 -5.35 -8.18
N SER A 73 -4.08 -6.56 -7.74
CA SER A 73 -5.06 -7.63 -7.49
C SER A 73 -5.40 -7.81 -6.01
N ASN A 74 -4.42 -7.56 -5.14
CA ASN A 74 -4.56 -7.63 -3.69
C ASN A 74 -3.75 -6.51 -3.07
N PHE A 75 -4.42 -5.41 -2.74
CA PHE A 75 -3.77 -4.22 -2.21
C PHE A 75 -3.02 -4.46 -0.89
N LEU A 76 -3.38 -5.50 -0.13
CA LEU A 76 -2.70 -5.92 1.10
C LEU A 76 -1.51 -6.85 0.85
N SER A 77 -1.18 -7.16 -0.40
CA SER A 77 0.01 -7.94 -0.74
C SER A 77 1.28 -7.14 -0.45
N THR A 78 2.27 -7.83 0.11
CA THR A 78 3.62 -7.30 0.31
C THR A 78 4.54 -7.93 -0.72
N GLU A 79 5.12 -7.13 -1.60
CA GLU A 79 5.90 -7.64 -2.73
C GLU A 79 7.36 -7.88 -2.38
N PRO A 80 7.98 -9.00 -2.78
CA PRO A 80 9.43 -9.18 -2.62
C PRO A 80 10.20 -8.01 -3.24
N ILE A 81 11.35 -7.68 -2.66
CA ILE A 81 12.24 -6.59 -3.12
C ILE A 81 12.60 -6.75 -4.61
N ASP A 82 12.69 -7.99 -5.09
CA ASP A 82 13.18 -8.32 -6.43
C ASP A 82 12.09 -8.36 -7.52
N TYR A 83 10.95 -7.68 -7.33
CA TYR A 83 9.89 -7.59 -8.32
C TYR A 83 9.72 -6.15 -8.84
N PRO A 84 10.69 -5.64 -9.63
CA PRO A 84 10.66 -4.25 -10.06
C PRO A 84 9.49 -4.00 -11.02
N CYS A 85 8.74 -2.94 -10.74
CA CYS A 85 7.86 -2.30 -11.71
C CYS A 85 8.70 -1.31 -12.54
N SER A 86 8.35 -1.07 -13.80
CA SER A 86 9.03 0.00 -14.54
C SER A 86 8.65 1.36 -13.94
N LEU A 87 9.57 2.33 -13.93
CA LEU A 87 9.30 3.70 -13.45
C LEU A 87 8.09 4.31 -14.18
N TYR A 88 7.96 4.01 -15.47
CA TYR A 88 6.84 4.48 -16.29
C TYR A 88 5.49 3.86 -15.86
N ASP A 89 5.47 2.57 -15.51
CA ASP A 89 4.26 1.92 -14.98
C ASP A 89 3.87 2.46 -13.59
N GLU A 90 4.85 2.81 -12.76
CA GLU A 90 4.62 3.48 -11.48
C GLU A 90 4.00 4.87 -11.69
N TYR A 91 4.61 5.67 -12.56
CA TYR A 91 4.09 6.97 -12.96
C TYR A 91 2.66 6.88 -13.49
N ARG A 92 2.37 5.96 -14.42
CA ARG A 92 1.02 5.78 -14.94
C ARG A 92 0.02 5.39 -13.87
N SER A 93 0.43 4.52 -12.94
CA SER A 93 -0.40 4.14 -11.80
C SER A 93 -0.69 5.36 -10.90
N ALA A 94 0.32 6.18 -10.63
CA ALA A 94 0.17 7.40 -9.85
C ALA A 94 -0.74 8.43 -10.52
N VAL A 95 -0.58 8.67 -11.83
CA VAL A 95 -1.47 9.52 -12.62
C VAL A 95 -2.91 9.03 -12.48
N HIS A 96 -3.21 7.74 -12.69
CA HIS A 96 -4.58 7.22 -12.56
C HIS A 96 -5.16 7.35 -11.14
N VAL A 97 -4.34 7.13 -10.10
CA VAL A 97 -4.76 7.29 -8.71
C VAL A 97 -5.07 8.76 -8.39
N VAL A 98 -4.23 9.68 -8.88
CA VAL A 98 -4.44 11.12 -8.72
C VAL A 98 -5.67 11.58 -9.49
N GLN A 99 -5.86 11.11 -10.72
CA GLN A 99 -7.06 11.37 -11.51
C GLN A 99 -8.31 10.98 -10.73
N SER A 100 -8.35 9.73 -10.23
CA SER A 100 -9.49 9.23 -9.46
C SER A 100 -9.70 10.01 -8.15
N THR A 101 -8.63 10.50 -7.53
CA THR A 101 -8.71 11.33 -6.31
C THR A 101 -9.26 12.71 -6.63
N LEU A 102 -8.78 13.35 -7.69
CA LEU A 102 -9.26 14.67 -8.11
C LEU A 102 -10.71 14.62 -8.58
N ASP A 103 -11.12 13.54 -9.25
CA ASP A 103 -12.52 13.31 -9.64
C ASP A 103 -13.44 13.19 -8.41
N GLU A 104 -12.97 12.56 -7.32
CA GLU A 104 -13.73 12.46 -6.06
C GLU A 104 -13.72 13.78 -5.26
N VAL A 105 -12.69 14.63 -5.43
CA VAL A 105 -12.62 15.96 -4.79
C VAL A 105 -13.45 17.00 -5.53
N ASP A 106 -13.43 16.99 -6.86
CA ASP A 106 -14.22 17.85 -7.74
C ASP A 106 -15.66 17.33 -7.76
N ASP A 107 -16.40 17.50 -6.65
CA ASP A 107 -17.86 17.21 -6.48
C ASP A 107 -18.75 18.02 -7.46
N SER A 108 -18.14 18.66 -8.46
CA SER A 108 -18.85 19.34 -9.52
C SER A 108 -19.47 18.30 -10.45
N ARG A 109 -20.80 18.33 -10.53
CA ARG A 109 -21.60 17.64 -11.56
C ARG A 109 -21.27 18.12 -12.99
N ASN A 110 -20.20 18.90 -13.16
CA ASN A 110 -19.64 19.30 -14.42
C ASN A 110 -18.71 18.19 -14.90
N VAL A 111 -19.19 17.44 -15.89
CA VAL A 111 -18.43 16.45 -16.64
C VAL A 111 -17.46 17.20 -17.56
N GLY A 112 -16.48 17.90 -16.99
CA GLY A 112 -15.37 18.50 -17.71
C GLY A 112 -14.22 17.51 -17.81
N THR A 113 -13.50 17.52 -18.93
CA THR A 113 -12.30 16.69 -19.07
C THR A 113 -11.17 17.31 -18.25
N MET A 114 -10.66 16.55 -17.28
CA MET A 114 -9.45 16.90 -16.53
C MET A 114 -8.28 17.16 -17.47
N GLN A 115 -7.51 18.21 -17.18
CA GLN A 115 -6.35 18.58 -17.98
C GLN A 115 -5.13 17.81 -17.48
N LEU A 116 -4.42 17.16 -18.39
CA LEU A 116 -3.16 16.45 -18.13
C LEU A 116 -2.08 17.08 -19.01
N GLU A 117 -1.01 17.56 -18.38
CA GLU A 117 0.20 18.05 -19.04
C GLU A 117 1.38 17.18 -18.61
N GLU A 118 2.00 16.46 -19.54
CA GLU A 118 3.25 15.75 -19.27
C GLU A 118 4.42 16.74 -19.28
N ILE A 119 5.16 16.81 -18.17
CA ILE A 119 6.24 17.79 -17.95
C ILE A 119 7.61 17.15 -17.75
N GLY A 120 7.65 15.81 -17.71
CA GLY A 120 8.87 15.01 -17.68
C GLY A 120 9.60 14.98 -19.03
N THR A 121 10.82 14.43 -19.04
CA THR A 121 11.61 14.31 -20.27
C THR A 121 11.00 13.23 -21.16
N ALA A 122 10.73 13.55 -22.43
CA ALA A 122 10.19 12.58 -23.38
C ALA A 122 11.25 11.52 -23.75
N GLY A 123 10.86 10.24 -23.75
CA GLY A 123 11.72 9.12 -24.15
C GLY A 123 11.70 7.94 -23.19
N VAL A 124 12.38 6.85 -23.55
CA VAL A 124 12.45 5.60 -22.75
C VAL A 124 13.28 5.79 -21.47
N GLU A 125 14.13 6.81 -21.42
CA GLU A 125 15.07 7.08 -20.31
C GLU A 125 14.74 8.35 -19.51
N GLY A 126 13.65 9.04 -19.84
CA GLY A 126 13.25 10.25 -19.13
C GLY A 126 12.57 9.95 -17.80
N GLU A 127 12.73 10.84 -16.82
CA GLU A 127 11.97 10.78 -15.56
C GLU A 127 10.56 11.35 -15.80
N PRO A 128 9.52 10.49 -15.78
CA PRO A 128 8.18 10.93 -16.12
C PRO A 128 7.56 11.74 -14.97
N ALA A 129 6.89 12.83 -15.31
CA ALA A 129 6.14 13.66 -14.38
C ALA A 129 5.01 14.35 -15.12
N ALA A 130 3.94 14.68 -14.39
CA ALA A 130 2.77 15.34 -14.96
C ALA A 130 2.20 16.41 -14.05
N ILE A 131 1.48 17.34 -14.65
CA ILE A 131 0.57 18.26 -13.96
C ILE A 131 -0.85 17.86 -14.35
N LEU A 132 -1.70 17.65 -13.34
CA LEU A 132 -3.12 17.42 -13.51
C LEU A 132 -3.89 18.61 -12.95
N ARG A 133 -4.93 19.04 -13.64
CA ARG A 133 -5.83 20.10 -13.17
C ARG A 133 -7.27 19.64 -13.28
N THR A 134 -8.01 19.83 -12.20
CA THR A 134 -9.47 19.69 -12.17
C THR A 134 -10.11 20.56 -13.23
N SER A 135 -11.25 20.13 -13.76
CA SER A 135 -11.96 20.88 -14.81
C SER A 135 -12.45 22.25 -14.31
N SER A 136 -12.72 22.35 -13.01
CA SER A 136 -13.11 23.56 -12.32
C SER A 136 -11.94 24.52 -12.03
N ASN A 137 -10.69 24.13 -12.33
CA ASN A 137 -9.48 24.85 -11.92
C ASN A 137 -9.52 25.23 -10.43
N THR A 138 -9.87 24.27 -9.57
CA THR A 138 -9.87 24.45 -8.11
C THR A 138 -8.68 23.75 -7.46
N HIS A 139 -8.25 22.65 -8.07
CA HIS A 139 -7.11 21.82 -7.66
C HIS A 139 -6.18 21.55 -8.83
N ALA A 140 -4.89 21.59 -8.53
CA ALA A 140 -3.80 21.17 -9.40
C ALA A 140 -2.92 20.17 -8.65
N ALA A 141 -2.37 19.17 -9.34
CA ALA A 141 -1.48 18.17 -8.77
C ALA A 141 -0.26 17.96 -9.66
N MET A 142 0.93 18.17 -9.12
CA MET A 142 2.18 17.78 -9.75
C MET A 142 2.55 16.36 -9.28
N VAL A 143 2.55 15.41 -10.21
CA VAL A 143 2.67 13.98 -9.94
C VAL A 143 4.05 13.50 -10.36
N PHE A 144 4.69 12.73 -9.48
CA PHE A 144 6.03 12.18 -9.70
C PHE A 144 7.12 13.23 -9.95
N PRO A 145 7.10 14.42 -9.31
CA PRO A 145 8.13 15.41 -9.59
C PRO A 145 9.52 14.98 -9.10
N VAL A 146 10.53 15.38 -9.87
CA VAL A 146 11.96 15.23 -9.57
C VAL A 146 12.59 16.59 -9.27
N SER A 147 13.79 16.62 -8.70
CA SER A 147 14.40 17.85 -8.19
C SER A 147 14.58 18.93 -9.27
N ASP A 148 14.90 18.50 -10.49
CA ASP A 148 15.04 19.37 -11.67
C ASP A 148 13.75 20.14 -12.04
N GLN A 149 12.60 19.70 -11.52
CA GLN A 149 11.31 20.32 -11.79
C GLN A 149 10.85 21.25 -10.66
N LEU A 150 11.70 21.50 -9.66
CA LEU A 150 11.36 22.38 -8.53
C LEU A 150 10.98 23.80 -8.99
N ASP A 151 11.66 24.34 -10.01
CA ASP A 151 11.32 25.67 -10.55
C ASP A 151 9.98 25.67 -11.28
N LYS A 152 9.59 24.56 -11.92
CA LYS A 152 8.25 24.39 -12.49
C LYS A 152 7.20 24.36 -11.38
N LEU A 153 7.48 23.64 -10.28
CA LEU A 153 6.58 23.60 -9.12
C LEU A 153 6.40 24.99 -8.48
N ARG A 154 7.47 25.79 -8.38
CA ARG A 154 7.39 27.18 -7.87
C ARG A 154 6.57 28.09 -8.77
N LYS A 155 6.72 27.96 -10.09
CA LYS A 155 5.89 28.71 -11.06
C LYS A 155 4.43 28.29 -10.96
N LEU A 156 4.17 26.98 -10.91
CA LEU A 156 2.84 26.42 -10.73
C LEU A 156 2.17 26.95 -9.46
N ASP A 157 2.90 26.98 -8.33
CA ASP A 157 2.42 27.56 -7.07
C ASP A 157 2.10 29.07 -7.18
N ALA A 158 2.94 29.84 -7.87
CA ALA A 158 2.69 31.26 -8.10
C ALA A 158 1.47 31.51 -8.99
N ASP A 159 1.26 30.66 -10.00
CA ASP A 159 0.16 30.76 -10.97
C ASP A 159 -1.17 30.24 -10.42
N CYS A 160 -1.14 29.27 -9.50
CA CYS A 160 -2.33 28.67 -8.89
C CYS A 160 -3.19 29.71 -8.14
N GLY A 161 -2.63 30.80 -7.63
CA GLY A 161 -3.40 31.87 -6.98
C GLY A 161 -4.27 31.37 -5.82
N LYS A 162 -5.57 31.17 -6.07
CA LYS A 162 -6.53 30.61 -5.11
C LYS A 162 -6.79 29.11 -5.33
N GLU A 163 -5.99 28.38 -6.08
CA GLU A 163 -6.10 26.93 -6.30
C GLU A 163 -5.33 26.16 -5.22
N THR A 164 -5.70 24.89 -5.01
CA THR A 164 -5.00 23.99 -4.11
C THR A 164 -4.01 23.20 -4.93
N LEU A 165 -2.74 23.33 -4.58
CA LEU A 165 -1.64 22.68 -5.24
C LEU A 165 -1.16 21.48 -4.43
N MET A 166 -1.22 20.32 -5.07
CA MET A 166 -0.73 19.07 -4.52
C MET A 166 0.62 18.71 -5.14
N VAL A 167 1.54 18.22 -4.30
CA VAL A 167 2.72 17.47 -4.74
C VAL A 167 2.47 16.01 -4.40
N VAL A 168 2.47 15.15 -5.43
CA VAL A 168 2.07 13.75 -5.28
C VAL A 168 3.22 12.82 -5.63
N ASN A 169 3.55 11.92 -4.70
CA ASN A 169 4.60 10.90 -4.86
C ASN A 169 5.92 11.48 -5.42
N PRO A 170 6.51 12.52 -4.80
CA PRO A 170 7.77 13.09 -5.26
C PRO A 170 8.89 12.04 -5.24
N GLN A 171 9.82 12.14 -6.19
CA GLN A 171 10.91 11.17 -6.39
C GLN A 171 12.22 11.60 -5.69
N TRP A 172 12.29 12.83 -5.16
CA TRP A 172 13.46 13.33 -4.46
C TRP A 172 13.59 12.79 -3.03
N ASN A 173 14.82 12.64 -2.57
CA ASN A 173 15.16 12.25 -1.20
C ASN A 173 15.53 13.48 -0.36
N LEU A 174 14.64 13.88 0.55
CA LEU A 174 14.91 14.98 1.49
C LEU A 174 15.84 14.59 2.64
N THR A 175 15.94 13.29 2.98
CA THR A 175 16.55 12.88 4.28
C THR A 175 17.24 11.51 4.31
N LYS A 176 17.44 10.83 3.17
CA LYS A 176 18.09 9.50 3.17
C LYS A 176 19.28 9.42 2.22
N GLY A 177 20.45 9.17 2.80
CA GLY A 177 21.37 8.14 2.31
C GLY A 177 22.39 8.48 1.24
N ASN A 178 22.30 9.60 0.52
CA ASN A 178 23.37 10.01 -0.41
C ASN A 178 24.06 11.29 0.09
N LEU A 179 25.38 11.33 -0.09
CA LEU A 179 26.31 12.35 0.42
C LEU A 179 25.99 13.80 -0.04
N VAL A 180 25.01 13.97 -0.93
CA VAL A 180 24.55 15.24 -1.50
C VAL A 180 23.03 15.16 -1.66
N SER A 181 22.31 16.19 -1.20
CA SER A 181 20.86 16.33 -1.44
C SER A 181 20.60 16.46 -2.93
N ASP A 182 19.47 15.94 -3.43
CA ASP A 182 19.02 16.14 -4.82
C ASP A 182 18.84 17.64 -5.18
N PHE A 183 18.85 18.51 -4.18
CA PHE A 183 18.76 19.98 -4.30
C PHE A 183 20.12 20.69 -4.16
N GLY A 184 21.22 19.95 -4.26
CA GLY A 184 22.58 20.48 -4.21
C GLY A 184 23.07 20.82 -2.80
N ILE A 185 23.92 21.85 -2.70
CA ILE A 185 24.62 22.24 -1.46
C ILE A 185 24.38 23.70 -1.08
N GLY A 186 24.42 23.98 0.23
CA GLY A 186 24.43 25.35 0.76
C GLY A 186 23.07 26.07 0.67
N PRO A 187 23.04 27.39 0.36
CA PRO A 187 21.82 28.21 0.40
C PRO A 187 20.71 27.76 -0.54
N TRP A 188 21.06 27.16 -1.69
CA TRP A 188 20.09 26.68 -2.67
C TRP A 188 19.27 25.50 -2.15
N ARG A 189 19.94 24.53 -1.53
CA ARG A 189 19.31 23.42 -0.82
C ARG A 189 18.35 23.91 0.24
N ARG A 190 18.80 24.85 1.09
CA ARG A 190 17.97 25.40 2.16
C ARG A 190 16.68 26.04 1.63
N LYS A 191 16.77 26.84 0.55
CA LYS A 191 15.60 27.45 -0.09
C LYS A 191 14.65 26.41 -0.71
N ALA A 192 15.19 25.30 -1.22
CA ALA A 192 14.38 24.19 -1.73
C ALA A 192 13.63 23.49 -0.59
N GLU A 193 14.34 23.13 0.48
CA GLU A 193 13.77 22.50 1.67
C GLU A 193 12.73 23.41 2.36
N GLU A 194 13.02 24.72 2.50
CA GLU A 194 12.08 25.69 3.07
C GLU A 194 10.79 25.82 2.25
N PHE A 195 10.89 25.78 0.92
CA PHE A 195 9.71 25.80 0.05
C PHE A 195 8.91 24.50 0.13
N LEU A 196 9.58 23.35 0.05
CA LEU A 196 8.92 22.04 0.14
C LEU A 196 8.30 21.80 1.52
N ALA A 197 8.89 22.35 2.59
CA ALA A 197 8.33 22.32 3.93
C ALA A 197 7.01 23.12 4.05
N THR A 198 6.65 23.95 3.07
CA THR A 198 5.33 24.60 3.04
C THR A 198 4.21 23.69 2.54
N PHE A 199 4.54 22.50 2.01
CA PHE A 199 3.55 21.49 1.63
C PHE A 199 3.23 20.59 2.83
N GLU A 200 2.03 20.74 3.36
CA GLU A 200 1.57 19.97 4.53
C GLU A 200 1.28 18.51 4.13
N PRO A 201 1.78 17.50 4.87
CA PRO A 201 1.42 16.10 4.62
C PRO A 201 -0.06 15.84 4.95
N VAL A 202 -0.91 15.93 3.93
CA VAL A 202 -2.36 15.77 4.02
C VAL A 202 -2.76 14.29 3.96
N TYR A 203 -2.10 13.51 3.12
CA TYR A 203 -2.34 12.08 3.03
C TYR A 203 -1.05 11.34 2.71
N VAL A 204 -0.66 10.36 3.54
CA VAL A 204 0.53 9.55 3.29
C VAL A 204 0.18 8.10 3.57
N LEU A 205 0.32 7.23 2.58
CA LEU A 205 0.30 5.79 2.76
C LEU A 205 1.61 5.20 2.23
N GLU A 206 2.45 4.75 3.15
CA GLU A 206 3.77 4.19 2.84
C GLU A 206 3.89 2.76 3.35
N GLU A 207 4.71 1.95 2.68
CA GLU A 207 5.09 0.61 3.13
C GLU A 207 6.59 0.59 3.42
N HIS A 208 6.97 0.14 4.62
CA HIS A 208 8.36 0.02 5.05
C HIS A 208 8.68 -1.43 5.41
N ARG A 209 9.86 -1.87 4.99
CA ARG A 209 10.44 -3.17 5.36
C ARG A 209 11.38 -2.96 6.53
N ILE A 210 11.06 -3.54 7.68
CA ILE A 210 11.85 -3.40 8.90
C ILE A 210 12.51 -4.75 9.20
N GLY A 211 13.83 -4.75 9.43
CA GLY A 211 14.60 -5.96 9.72
C GLY A 211 14.73 -6.90 8.53
N ALA A 212 14.61 -8.21 8.78
CA ALA A 212 14.64 -9.27 7.76
C ALA A 212 13.22 -9.86 7.51
N PRO A 213 12.29 -9.10 6.88
CA PRO A 213 10.93 -9.55 6.63
C PRO A 213 10.94 -10.74 5.67
N GLY A 214 10.47 -11.90 6.13
CA GLY A 214 10.43 -13.15 5.36
C GLY A 214 11.37 -14.26 5.85
N SER A 215 12.29 -13.95 6.75
CA SER A 215 13.10 -14.97 7.44
C SER A 215 12.30 -15.54 8.62
N LEU A 216 11.90 -16.80 8.52
CA LEU A 216 11.39 -17.56 9.66
C LEU A 216 12.40 -17.49 10.80
N ASP A 217 11.96 -17.20 12.02
CA ASP A 217 12.79 -17.47 13.18
C ASP A 217 12.98 -19.00 13.30
N PRO A 218 14.21 -19.53 13.17
CA PRO A 218 14.44 -20.96 13.21
C PRO A 218 14.14 -21.59 14.59
N ILE A 219 13.96 -20.78 15.64
CA ILE A 219 13.70 -21.24 17.01
C ILE A 219 12.21 -21.15 17.34
N SER A 220 11.55 -20.02 17.05
CA SER A 220 10.11 -19.86 17.39
C SER A 220 9.15 -20.21 16.25
N GLY A 221 9.63 -20.27 15.01
CA GLY A 221 8.78 -20.45 13.83
C GLY A 221 7.92 -19.23 13.48
N ASP A 222 8.10 -18.09 14.16
CA ASP A 222 7.33 -16.87 13.92
C ASP A 222 7.87 -16.09 12.72
N VAL A 223 6.94 -15.64 11.87
CA VAL A 223 7.23 -14.79 10.69
C VAL A 223 7.59 -13.35 11.12
N ALA A 224 7.29 -12.97 12.36
CA ALA A 224 7.58 -11.65 12.94
C ALA A 224 8.86 -11.62 13.82
N GLY A 225 9.61 -12.73 13.91
CA GLY A 225 10.74 -12.85 14.84
C GLY A 225 11.93 -11.91 14.54
N ARG A 226 12.17 -11.56 13.27
CA ARG A 226 13.35 -10.77 12.83
C ARG A 226 13.03 -9.51 12.03
N GLY A 227 11.76 -9.19 11.84
CA GLY A 227 11.34 -8.08 10.99
C GLY A 227 9.89 -8.20 10.55
N GLY A 228 9.42 -7.22 9.80
CA GLY A 228 8.05 -7.17 9.32
C GLY A 228 7.89 -6.13 8.21
N VAL A 229 6.79 -6.26 7.47
CA VAL A 229 6.35 -5.21 6.55
C VAL A 229 5.31 -4.39 7.29
N VAL A 230 5.56 -3.10 7.43
CA VAL A 230 4.63 -2.17 8.09
C VAL A 230 4.06 -1.19 7.08
N ARG A 231 2.83 -0.76 7.32
CA ARG A 231 2.22 0.36 6.62
C ARG A 231 2.02 1.52 7.56
N LEU A 232 2.39 2.68 7.07
CA LEU A 232 2.29 3.93 7.77
C LEU A 232 1.24 4.79 7.06
N LEU A 233 0.21 5.20 7.80
CA LEU A 233 -0.88 6.04 7.32
C LEU A 233 -0.86 7.40 8.02
N LYS A 234 -0.93 8.48 7.25
CA LYS A 234 -1.27 9.83 7.69
C LYS A 234 -2.51 10.27 6.96
N VAL A 235 -3.47 10.80 7.70
CA VAL A 235 -4.62 11.54 7.19
C VAL A 235 -4.58 12.94 7.82
N TYR A 236 -5.07 13.95 7.12
CA TYR A 236 -5.10 15.33 7.62
C TYR A 236 -5.76 15.42 8.99
N ASN A 237 -5.19 16.21 9.90
CA ASN A 237 -5.62 16.31 11.31
C ASN A 237 -5.70 15.00 12.14
N ALA A 238 -5.23 13.87 11.61
CA ALA A 238 -5.10 12.61 12.35
C ALA A 238 -3.64 12.35 12.75
N PRO A 239 -3.38 11.60 13.84
CA PRO A 239 -2.03 11.10 14.10
C PRO A 239 -1.58 10.13 13.00
N TRP A 240 -0.28 9.88 12.94
CA TRP A 240 0.29 8.83 12.12
C TRP A 240 -0.09 7.48 12.71
N LEU A 241 -0.64 6.59 11.88
CA LEU A 241 -1.06 5.24 12.28
C LEU A 241 -0.09 4.22 11.71
N LEU A 242 0.40 3.33 12.57
CA LEU A 242 1.32 2.26 12.18
C LEU A 242 0.60 0.91 12.22
N TYR A 243 0.70 0.13 11.16
CA TYR A 243 0.15 -1.22 11.09
C TYR A 243 1.22 -2.22 10.61
N LEU A 244 1.23 -3.40 11.19
CA LEU A 244 1.96 -4.56 10.68
C LEU A 244 1.08 -5.29 9.65
N VAL A 245 1.63 -5.54 8.46
CA VAL A 245 0.97 -6.36 7.44
C VAL A 245 1.30 -7.82 7.71
N GLN A 246 0.27 -8.61 8.01
CA GLN A 246 0.38 -10.04 8.27
C GLN A 246 0.18 -10.86 6.98
N GLN A 247 0.71 -12.07 6.95
CA GLN A 247 0.46 -12.98 5.83
C GLN A 247 -1.03 -13.30 5.71
N GLY A 248 -1.55 -13.29 4.48
CA GLY A 248 -2.95 -13.59 4.23
C GLY A 248 -3.91 -12.43 4.48
N SER A 249 -3.49 -11.19 4.20
CA SER A 249 -4.32 -9.96 4.23
C SER A 249 -4.75 -9.44 5.61
N GLY A 250 -4.07 -9.87 6.68
CA GLY A 250 -4.26 -9.30 8.02
C GLY A 250 -3.52 -7.98 8.19
N LEU A 251 -4.11 -7.05 8.95
CA LEU A 251 -3.48 -5.81 9.40
C LEU A 251 -3.58 -5.78 10.92
N LEU A 252 -2.43 -5.68 11.60
CA LEU A 252 -2.35 -5.54 13.05
C LEU A 252 -1.94 -4.10 13.39
N PHE A 253 -2.76 -3.41 14.15
CA PHE A 253 -2.47 -2.05 14.58
C PHE A 253 -1.33 -2.02 15.63
N LEU A 254 -0.31 -1.18 15.38
CA LEU A 254 0.90 -1.02 16.20
C LEU A 254 1.02 0.35 16.86
N GLY A 255 -0.01 1.19 16.79
CA GLY A 255 -0.07 2.44 17.55
C GLY A 255 -0.13 3.72 16.72
N GLU A 256 -0.21 4.83 17.45
CA GLU A 256 -0.33 6.18 16.93
C GLU A 256 0.90 7.03 17.26
N PHE A 257 1.30 7.90 16.34
CA PHE A 257 2.44 8.79 16.50
C PHE A 257 2.03 10.22 16.11
N GLN A 258 2.40 11.21 16.91
CA GLN A 258 2.07 12.61 16.60
C GLN A 258 2.92 13.15 15.44
N THR A 259 4.14 12.63 15.29
CA THR A 259 5.05 12.93 14.18
C THR A 259 5.32 11.67 13.37
N LYS A 260 5.86 11.82 12.15
CA LYS A 260 6.19 10.68 11.30
C LYS A 260 7.16 9.74 12.04
N PRO A 261 6.81 8.46 12.28
CA PRO A 261 7.69 7.54 12.99
C PRO A 261 8.96 7.26 12.17
N THR A 262 10.08 7.22 12.87
CA THR A 262 11.38 6.87 12.29
C THR A 262 11.52 5.36 12.10
N TYR A 263 12.58 4.92 11.41
CA TYR A 263 12.90 3.50 11.31
C TYR A 263 13.04 2.85 12.70
N LYS A 264 13.68 3.55 13.64
CA LYS A 264 13.86 3.06 15.03
C LYS A 264 12.53 2.93 15.77
N ASP A 265 11.60 3.87 15.56
CA ASP A 265 10.28 3.80 16.18
C ASP A 265 9.48 2.59 15.66
N MET A 266 9.54 2.35 14.35
CA MET A 266 8.90 1.19 13.72
C MET A 266 9.53 -0.13 14.18
N GLU A 267 10.85 -0.19 14.30
CA GLU A 267 11.57 -1.36 14.84
C GLU A 267 11.21 -1.62 16.31
N ALA A 268 11.14 -0.58 17.14
CA ALA A 268 10.72 -0.69 18.53
C ALA A 268 9.26 -1.16 18.66
N ALA A 269 8.34 -0.66 17.84
CA ALA A 269 6.94 -1.07 17.83
C ALA A 269 6.78 -2.56 17.48
N ILE A 270 7.54 -3.06 16.50
CA ILE A 270 7.59 -4.50 16.19
C ILE A 270 8.22 -5.28 17.35
N GLY A 271 9.28 -4.74 17.97
CA GLY A 271 9.94 -5.34 19.13
C GLY A 271 9.01 -5.52 20.33
N ALA A 272 8.15 -4.55 20.62
CA ALA A 272 7.19 -4.59 21.74
C ALA A 272 6.12 -5.69 21.59
N LEU A 273 5.82 -6.12 20.36
CA LEU A 273 4.98 -7.31 20.15
C LEU A 273 5.66 -8.59 20.71
N LYS A 274 7.00 -8.64 20.66
CA LYS A 274 7.79 -9.82 21.07
C LYS A 274 7.85 -9.95 22.59
N SER A 275 7.91 -8.84 23.33
CA SER A 275 7.95 -8.86 24.79
C SER A 275 6.59 -9.14 25.43
N GLY A 276 5.50 -9.12 24.64
CA GLY A 276 4.14 -9.28 25.16
C GLY A 276 3.62 -8.04 25.89
N ASP A 277 4.35 -6.92 25.80
CA ASP A 277 4.03 -5.64 26.44
C ASP A 277 2.95 -4.84 25.67
N TYR A 278 2.40 -5.41 24.60
CA TYR A 278 1.37 -4.76 23.79
C TYR A 278 -0.05 -5.08 24.33
N PRO A 279 -0.81 -4.08 24.86
CA PRO A 279 -2.08 -4.31 25.54
C PRO A 279 -3.19 -4.88 24.63
N SER A 280 -3.14 -4.62 23.32
CA SER A 280 -4.13 -5.07 22.33
C SER A 280 -3.73 -6.34 21.56
N ALA A 281 -2.42 -6.59 21.39
CA ALA A 281 -1.92 -7.69 20.55
C ALA A 281 -2.21 -9.07 21.15
N ARG A 282 -2.18 -9.19 22.49
CA ARG A 282 -2.43 -10.46 23.18
C ARG A 282 -3.86 -10.97 22.98
N SER A 283 -4.81 -10.07 22.74
CA SER A 283 -6.21 -10.39 22.46
C SER A 283 -6.44 -10.71 20.98
N GLU A 284 -5.83 -9.99 20.04
CA GLU A 284 -6.04 -10.23 18.61
C GLU A 284 -5.21 -11.38 18.03
N LEU A 285 -3.94 -11.55 18.46
CA LEU A 285 -3.16 -12.75 18.12
C LEU A 285 -3.78 -14.02 18.73
N ALA A 286 -4.42 -13.92 19.90
CA ALA A 286 -5.13 -15.05 20.52
C ALA A 286 -6.53 -15.30 19.91
N ARG A 287 -7.24 -14.26 19.45
CA ARG A 287 -8.58 -14.38 18.83
C ARG A 287 -8.54 -14.74 17.36
N GLY A 288 -7.46 -14.41 16.66
CA GLY A 288 -7.19 -14.92 15.32
C GLY A 288 -6.67 -16.35 15.36
N ASN A 289 -7.42 -17.31 15.92
CA ASN A 289 -7.15 -18.76 15.98
C ASN A 289 -5.70 -19.15 15.59
N TYR A 290 -4.71 -18.72 16.39
CA TYR A 290 -3.40 -19.37 16.43
C TYR A 290 -3.46 -20.49 17.47
N THR A 291 -4.48 -21.35 17.35
CA THR A 291 -4.26 -22.76 17.66
C THR A 291 -3.49 -23.29 16.46
N GLY A 292 -2.27 -23.78 16.64
CA GLY A 292 -1.42 -24.39 15.61
C GLY A 292 -2.02 -25.67 15.01
N LYS A 293 -3.23 -25.58 14.46
CA LYS A 293 -3.91 -26.52 13.60
C LYS A 293 -4.61 -25.69 12.53
N ASP A 294 -3.85 -25.38 11.49
CA ASP A 294 -4.37 -24.78 10.26
C ASP A 294 -5.55 -25.61 9.75
N GLY A 295 -6.72 -25.01 9.52
CA GLY A 295 -7.78 -25.64 8.73
C GLY A 295 -7.33 -25.97 7.29
N ARG A 296 -6.23 -25.34 6.84
CA ARG A 296 -5.51 -25.72 5.62
C ARG A 296 -4.77 -27.05 5.75
N GLN A 297 -4.24 -27.41 6.93
CA GLN A 297 -3.64 -28.74 7.13
C GLN A 297 -4.69 -29.85 7.14
N GLU A 298 -5.90 -29.60 7.63
CA GLU A 298 -7.03 -30.57 7.52
C GLU A 298 -7.51 -30.73 6.07
N LEU A 299 -7.52 -29.64 5.29
CA LEU A 299 -7.83 -29.68 3.84
C LEU A 299 -6.75 -30.41 3.02
N LEU A 300 -5.48 -30.28 3.41
CA LEU A 300 -4.35 -30.96 2.77
C LEU A 300 -4.20 -32.42 3.21
N ALA A 301 -4.69 -32.79 4.40
CA ALA A 301 -4.66 -34.16 4.92
C ALA A 301 -5.53 -35.15 4.14
N ASN A 302 -6.44 -34.66 3.28
CA ASN A 302 -7.35 -35.48 2.48
C ASN A 302 -7.01 -35.50 0.99
N LEU A 303 -5.83 -35.01 0.60
CA LEU A 303 -5.42 -35.01 -0.81
C LEU A 303 -5.03 -36.44 -1.25
N THR A 304 -5.66 -36.92 -2.32
CA THR A 304 -5.28 -38.20 -2.94
C THR A 304 -4.07 -38.03 -3.86
N PRO A 305 -3.31 -39.10 -4.15
CA PRO A 305 -2.19 -39.03 -5.09
C PRO A 305 -2.58 -38.50 -6.47
N GLU A 306 -3.79 -38.82 -6.95
CA GLU A 306 -4.32 -38.35 -8.23
C GLU A 306 -4.61 -36.84 -8.21
N GLN A 307 -5.11 -36.33 -7.08
CA GLN A 307 -5.31 -34.90 -6.91
C GLN A 307 -3.98 -34.14 -6.90
N ILE A 308 -2.96 -34.68 -6.24
CA ILE A 308 -1.61 -34.10 -6.21
C ILE A 308 -0.98 -34.12 -7.61
N ASP A 309 -1.21 -35.18 -8.39
CA ASP A 309 -0.71 -35.26 -9.75
C ASP A 309 -1.39 -34.27 -10.70
N ALA A 310 -2.66 -33.94 -10.44
CA ALA A 310 -3.41 -32.93 -11.19
C ALA A 310 -3.04 -31.47 -10.81
N MET A 311 -2.28 -31.24 -9.74
CA MET A 311 -1.94 -29.88 -9.29
C MET A 311 -0.88 -29.22 -10.16
N ASP A 312 -1.09 -27.92 -10.41
CA ASP A 312 -0.08 -27.07 -11.03
C ASP A 312 1.05 -26.72 -10.05
N LYS A 313 2.16 -26.17 -10.57
CA LYS A 313 3.35 -25.86 -9.77
C LYS A 313 3.05 -24.91 -8.61
N LYS A 314 2.19 -23.92 -8.84
CA LYS A 314 1.83 -22.90 -7.86
C LYS A 314 1.03 -23.51 -6.71
N SER A 315 0.07 -24.38 -7.01
CA SER A 315 -0.74 -25.09 -6.02
C SER A 315 0.11 -26.03 -5.17
N LEU A 316 1.08 -26.73 -5.78
CA LEU A 316 2.03 -27.58 -5.05
C LEU A 316 2.93 -26.77 -4.11
N GLN A 317 3.40 -25.60 -4.55
CA GLN A 317 4.19 -24.71 -3.71
C GLN A 317 3.39 -24.20 -2.52
N VAL A 318 2.12 -23.84 -2.72
CA VAL A 318 1.22 -23.42 -1.64
C VAL A 318 0.95 -24.57 -0.65
N ALA A 319 0.72 -25.79 -1.14
CA ALA A 319 0.51 -26.97 -0.29
C ALA A 319 1.76 -27.34 0.53
N LEU A 320 2.94 -27.35 -0.11
CA LEU A 320 4.21 -27.59 0.57
C LEU A 320 4.52 -26.49 1.59
N GLN A 321 4.23 -25.22 1.27
CA GLN A 321 4.40 -24.10 2.20
C GLN A 321 3.51 -24.25 3.43
N ALA A 322 2.27 -24.70 3.26
CA ALA A 322 1.34 -24.97 4.36
C ALA A 322 1.77 -26.16 5.25
N LEU A 323 2.52 -27.11 4.69
CA LEU A 323 3.15 -28.21 5.44
C LEU A 323 4.56 -27.87 5.96
N ARG A 324 5.03 -26.63 5.76
CA ARG A 324 6.37 -26.17 6.16
C ARG A 324 7.52 -26.93 5.46
N LEU A 325 7.31 -27.33 4.21
CA LEU A 325 8.28 -28.06 3.40
C LEU A 325 8.93 -27.16 2.34
N PRO A 326 10.14 -27.48 1.86
CA PRO A 326 10.79 -26.75 0.79
C PRO A 326 9.92 -26.65 -0.49
N THR A 327 9.79 -25.43 -1.04
CA THR A 327 8.96 -25.11 -2.22
C THR A 327 9.75 -24.94 -3.53
N SER A 328 11.07 -25.14 -3.48
CA SER A 328 11.96 -25.08 -4.63
C SER A 328 12.12 -26.45 -5.31
N GLY A 329 12.26 -26.44 -6.64
CA GLY A 329 12.50 -27.64 -7.45
C GLY A 329 11.66 -27.73 -8.72
N LYS A 330 11.91 -28.80 -9.47
CA LYS A 330 11.08 -29.21 -10.63
C LYS A 330 9.73 -29.74 -10.13
N LEU A 331 8.69 -29.64 -10.97
CA LEU A 331 7.32 -30.06 -10.64
C LEU A 331 7.25 -31.47 -10.04
N SER A 332 7.98 -32.42 -10.65
CA SER A 332 8.07 -33.81 -10.17
C SER A 332 8.58 -33.92 -8.74
N LYS A 333 9.63 -33.17 -8.37
CA LYS A 333 10.19 -33.16 -7.01
C LYS A 333 9.25 -32.50 -5.99
N LEU A 334 8.42 -31.54 -6.41
CA LEU A 334 7.43 -30.93 -5.54
C LEU A 334 6.28 -31.90 -5.23
N LYS A 335 5.83 -32.65 -6.25
CA LYS A 335 4.82 -33.71 -6.08
C LYS A 335 5.31 -34.83 -5.17
N GLU A 336 6.52 -35.34 -5.42
CA GLU A 336 7.16 -36.39 -4.63
C GLU A 336 7.25 -35.99 -3.15
N ARG A 337 7.73 -34.76 -2.87
CA ARG A 337 7.86 -34.23 -1.51
C ARG A 337 6.51 -34.08 -0.80
N LEU A 338 5.47 -33.67 -1.52
CA LEU A 338 4.13 -33.54 -0.95
C LEU A 338 3.53 -34.91 -0.64
N LEU A 339 3.74 -35.90 -1.52
CA LEU A 339 3.32 -37.29 -1.32
C LEU A 339 4.04 -37.95 -0.15
N GLU A 340 5.35 -37.76 -0.03
CA GLU A 340 6.17 -38.31 1.07
C GLU A 340 5.71 -37.76 2.41
N ALA A 341 5.52 -36.45 2.51
CA ALA A 341 5.05 -35.81 3.73
C ALA A 341 3.62 -36.19 4.16
N LEU A 342 2.78 -36.62 3.23
CA LEU A 342 1.43 -37.13 3.54
C LEU A 342 1.43 -38.61 3.94
N LYS A 343 2.49 -39.38 3.60
CA LYS A 343 2.67 -40.77 4.03
C LYS A 343 3.25 -40.90 5.44
N GLU A 344 4.03 -39.92 5.88
CA GLU A 344 4.67 -39.89 7.20
C GLU A 344 3.75 -39.40 8.34
N ARG A 345 2.48 -39.10 8.04
CA ARG A 345 1.45 -38.67 8.99
C ARG A 345 0.52 -39.82 9.37
#